data_AF-A0A069IA39-F1
#
_entry.id   AF-A0A069IA39-F1
#
_cell.length_a   1.000
_cell.length_b   1.000
_cell.length_c   1.000
_cell.angle_alpha   90.00
_cell.angle_beta   90.00
_cell.angle_gamma   90.00
#
_symmetry.space_group_name_H-M   'P 1'
#
loop_
_entity.id
_entity.type
_entity.pdbx_description
1 polymer ?
#
loop_
_entity_poly.entity_id
_entity_poly.type
_entity_poly.pdbx_seq_one_letter_code
_entity_poly.pdbx_strand_id
1 'polypeptide(L)' 'MRLKTCARDNDSSWSKPFQASVAGLVREDPLERQLTHFCDVIRGTAKPLVTVQDGLQNLRVTEAIAEAARTGRIVGTVDA' A
#
# COMPACT_ATOMS: atom_id res chain seq x y z
N MET A 1 1.21 15.52 -8.22
CA MET A 1 0.08 14.72 -7.67
C MET A 1 -0.85 15.66 -6.90
N ARG A 2 -2.17 15.56 -7.09
CA ARG A 2 -3.13 16.35 -6.29
C ARG A 2 -3.43 15.61 -4.99
N LEU A 3 -3.07 16.20 -3.86
CA LEU A 3 -3.28 15.66 -2.54
C LEU A 3 -4.50 16.31 -1.90
N LYS A 4 -5.25 15.53 -1.12
CA LYS A 4 -6.36 15.99 -0.29
C LYS A 4 -6.08 15.61 1.16
N THR A 5 -6.02 16.59 2.06
CA THR A 5 -5.72 16.37 3.47
C THR A 5 -6.77 17.03 4.36
N CYS A 6 -6.99 16.47 5.55
CA CYS A 6 -7.72 17.14 6.61
C CYS A 6 -6.79 18.14 7.29
N ALA A 7 -7.28 19.35 7.56
CA ALA A 7 -6.44 20.44 8.09
C ALA A 7 -5.91 20.15 9.52
N ARG A 8 -6.65 19.36 10.29
CA ARG A 8 -6.35 18.95 11.66
C ARG A 8 -6.86 17.54 11.88
N ASP A 9 -6.17 16.75 12.70
CA ASP A 9 -6.53 15.35 12.96
C ASP A 9 -7.95 15.21 13.53
N ASN A 10 -8.35 16.12 14.43
CA ASN A 10 -9.69 16.16 15.04
C ASN A 10 -10.81 16.62 14.08
N ASP A 11 -10.45 17.08 12.87
CA ASP A 11 -11.40 17.47 11.82
C ASP A 11 -11.55 16.39 10.74
N SER A 12 -10.94 15.21 10.91
CA SER A 12 -11.02 14.10 9.98
C SER A 12 -12.46 13.57 9.86
N SER A 13 -13.18 14.07 8.87
CA SER A 13 -14.52 13.63 8.53
C SER A 13 -14.70 13.61 7.01
N TRP A 14 -15.27 12.51 6.51
CA TRP A 14 -15.67 12.37 5.10
C TRP A 14 -16.73 13.39 4.66
N SER A 15 -17.42 14.03 5.62
CA SER A 15 -18.44 15.05 5.36
C SER A 15 -17.90 16.49 5.34
N LYS A 16 -16.61 16.72 5.65
CA LYS A 16 -15.99 18.05 5.68
C LYS A 16 -15.12 18.29 4.43
N PRO A 17 -14.98 19.54 3.95
CA PRO A 17 -14.12 19.86 2.82
C PRO A 17 -12.65 19.53 3.10
N PHE A 18 -11.97 18.92 2.12
CA PHE A 18 -10.53 18.68 2.18
C PHE A 18 -9.73 19.91 1.74
N GLN A 19 -8.56 20.10 2.35
CA GLN A 19 -7.54 20.98 1.79
C GLN A 19 -6.88 20.29 0.60
N ALA A 20 -6.82 20.97 -0.53
CA ALA A 20 -6.20 20.44 -1.73
C ALA A 20 -4.86 21.12 -1.98
N SER A 21 -3.82 20.34 -2.22
CA SER A 21 -2.49 20.83 -2.62
C SER A 21 -1.97 20.05 -3.82
N VAL A 22 -0.97 20.61 -4.49
CA VAL A 22 -0.26 19.93 -5.59
C VAL A 22 1.17 19.67 -5.14
N ALA A 23 1.51 18.40 -4.95
CA ALA A 23 2.88 17.97 -4.73
C ALA A 23 3.58 17.74 -6.07
N GLY A 24 4.86 18.12 -6.16
CA GLY A 24 5.73 17.69 -7.26
C GLY A 24 5.72 16.17 -7.37
N LEU A 25 5.57 15.65 -8.58
CA LEU A 25 5.61 14.22 -8.85
C LEU A 25 6.45 14.01 -10.09
N VAL A 26 7.56 13.30 -9.93
CA VAL A 26 8.30 12.76 -11.07
C VAL A 26 7.51 11.56 -11.59
N ARG A 27 7.09 11.64 -12.85
CA ARG A 27 6.38 10.57 -13.56
C ARG A 27 7.43 9.68 -14.19
N GLU A 28 7.68 8.54 -13.57
CA GLU A 28 8.49 7.45 -14.09
C GLU A 28 7.60 6.20 -14.18
N ASP A 29 7.93 5.27 -15.08
CA ASP A 29 7.22 4.01 -15.17
C ASP A 29 7.48 3.19 -13.88
N PRO A 30 6.43 2.86 -13.10
CA PRO A 30 6.62 2.12 -11.84
C PRO A 30 7.22 0.73 -12.04
N LEU A 31 6.96 0.06 -13.17
CA LEU A 31 7.50 -1.27 -13.46
C LEU A 31 8.98 -1.19 -13.82
N GLU A 32 9.40 -0.16 -14.56
CA GLU A 32 10.82 0.06 -14.84
C GLU A 32 11.61 0.30 -13.55
N ARG A 33 11.08 1.13 -12.65
CA ARG A 33 11.68 1.38 -11.33
C ARG A 33 11.74 0.12 -10.48
N GLN A 34 10.67 -0.67 -10.49
CA GLN A 34 10.59 -1.93 -9.76
C GLN A 34 11.63 -2.94 -10.27
N LEU A 35 11.77 -3.08 -11.59
CA LEU A 35 12.76 -3.97 -12.20
C LEU A 35 14.19 -3.50 -11.93
N THR A 36 14.43 -2.19 -11.98
CA THR A 36 15.74 -1.61 -11.62
C THR A 36 16.12 -1.97 -10.20
N HIS A 37 15.22 -1.72 -9.24
CA HIS A 37 15.41 -2.09 -7.84
C HIS A 37 15.62 -3.60 -7.65
N PHE A 38 14.84 -4.42 -8.36
CA PHE A 38 14.98 -5.87 -8.29
C PHE A 38 16.37 -6.34 -8.76
N CYS A 39 16.91 -5.75 -9.83
CA CYS A 39 18.27 -6.04 -10.29
C CYS A 39 19.33 -5.65 -9.25
N ASP A 40 19.15 -4.52 -8.56
CA ASP A 40 20.08 -4.07 -7.51
C ASP A 40 20.05 -4.99 -6.27
N VAL A 41 18.88 -5.52 -5.92
CA VAL A 41 18.77 -6.54 -4.86
C VAL A 41 19.51 -7.82 -5.26
N ILE A 42 19.35 -8.29 -6.50
CA ILE A 42 20.07 -9.48 -7.00
C ILE A 42 21.59 -9.27 -6.94
N ARG A 43 22.06 -8.06 -7.26
CA ARG A 43 23.49 -7.70 -7.20
C ARG A 43 24.00 -7.47 -5.77
N GLY A 44 23.13 -7.46 -4.77
CA GLY A 44 23.48 -7.17 -3.38
C GLY A 44 23.79 -5.69 -3.10
N THR A 45 23.44 -4.78 -4.02
CA THR A 45 23.67 -3.34 -3.88
C THR A 45 22.50 -2.60 -3.22
N ALA A 46 21.35 -3.25 -3.10
CA ALA A 46 20.17 -2.73 -2.40
C ALA A 46 19.53 -3.80 -1.50
N LYS A 47 18.83 -3.35 -0.46
CA LYS A 47 17.93 -4.21 0.33
C LYS A 47 16.54 -4.26 -0.32
N PRO A 48 15.80 -5.37 -0.21
CA PRO A 48 14.42 -5.40 -0.67
C PRO A 48 13.57 -4.36 0.07
N LEU A 49 12.84 -3.52 -0.68
CA LEU A 49 11.88 -2.56 -0.11
C LEU A 49 10.61 -3.26 0.38
N VAL A 50 10.30 -4.41 -0.21
CA VAL A 50 9.20 -5.31 0.17
C VAL A 50 9.81 -6.68 0.40
N THR A 51 9.69 -7.19 1.61
CA THR A 51 10.24 -8.49 2.02
C THR A 51 9.33 -9.64 1.62
N VAL A 52 9.81 -10.87 1.77
CA VAL A 52 8.99 -12.08 1.58
C VAL A 52 7.84 -12.11 2.60
N GLN A 53 8.10 -11.66 3.83
CA GLN A 53 7.12 -11.57 4.90
C GLN A 53 6.00 -10.59 4.54
N ASP A 54 6.34 -9.44 3.97
CA ASP A 54 5.35 -8.47 3.48
C ASP A 54 4.49 -9.09 2.36
N GLY A 55 5.12 -9.81 1.43
CA GLY A 55 4.43 -10.53 0.37
C GLY A 55 3.46 -11.61 0.89
N LEU A 56 3.89 -12.39 1.88
CA LEU A 56 3.05 -13.40 2.53
C LEU A 56 1.85 -12.75 3.24
N GLN A 57 2.07 -11.63 3.93
CA GLN A 57 0.99 -10.94 4.62
C GLN A 57 -0.04 -10.37 3.64
N ASN A 58 0.40 -9.89 2.48
CA ASN A 58 -0.50 -9.48 1.42
C ASN A 58 -1.40 -10.64 0.96
N LEU A 59 -0.82 -11.83 0.71
CA LEU A 59 -1.60 -13.01 0.31
C LEU A 59 -2.64 -13.39 1.36
N ARG A 60 -2.27 -13.46 2.63
CA ARG A 60 -3.17 -13.78 3.74
C ARG A 60 -4.37 -12.83 3.79
N VAL A 61 -4.13 -11.54 3.62
CA VAL A 61 -5.21 -10.54 3.58
C VAL A 61 -6.13 -10.77 2.38
N THR A 62 -5.56 -11.00 1.19
CA THR A 62 -6.38 -11.24 -0.01
C THR A 62 -7.24 -12.51 0.09
N GLU A 63 -6.70 -13.57 0.69
CA GLU A 63 -7.42 -14.82 0.94
C GLU A 63 -8.54 -14.63 1.98
N ALA A 64 -8.26 -13.94 3.08
CA ALA A 64 -9.26 -13.63 4.11
C ALA A 64 -10.43 -12.81 3.55
N ILE A 65 -10.16 -11.84 2.66
CA ILE A 65 -11.21 -11.07 1.96
C ILE A 65 -12.07 -12.01 1.10
N ALA A 66 -11.44 -12.88 0.31
CA ALA A 66 -12.16 -13.82 -0.55
C ALA A 66 -13.02 -14.80 0.27
N GLU A 67 -12.53 -15.28 1.40
CA GLU A 67 -13.29 -16.15 2.30
C GLU A 67 -14.44 -15.41 3.00
N ALA A 68 -14.20 -14.21 3.52
CA ALA A 68 -15.23 -13.39 4.16
C ALA A 68 -16.36 -13.07 3.18
N ALA A 69 -16.03 -12.69 1.94
CA ALA A 69 -17.01 -12.41 0.90
C ALA A 69 -17.87 -13.64 0.55
N ARG A 70 -17.27 -14.82 0.49
CA ARG A 70 -17.97 -16.08 0.19
C ARG A 70 -18.85 -16.58 1.34
N THR A 71 -18.43 -16.35 2.58
CA THR A 71 -19.08 -16.94 3.77
C THR A 71 -19.96 -15.96 4.55
N GLY A 72 -19.81 -14.66 4.32
CA GLY A 72 -20.47 -13.62 5.12
C GLY A 72 -19.99 -13.54 6.57
N ARG A 73 -18.85 -14.16 6.90
CA ARG A 73 -18.28 -14.20 8.26
C ARG A 73 -17.04 -13.33 8.37
N ILE A 74 -16.72 -12.92 9.59
CA ILE A 74 -15.44 -12.28 9.90
C ILE A 74 -14.33 -13.33 9.82
N VAL A 75 -13.29 -13.04 9.04
CA VAL A 75 -12.10 -13.89 8.88
C VAL A 75 -10.88 -13.09 9.35
N GLY A 76 -10.05 -13.70 10.19
CA GLY A 76 -8.82 -13.08 10.68
C GLY A 76 -7.76 -12.97 9.59
N THR A 77 -6.95 -11.92 9.64
CA THR A 77 -5.87 -11.65 8.67
C THR A 77 -4.46 -11.92 9.22
N VAL A 78 -4.37 -12.52 10.41
CA VAL A 78 -3.13 -12.90 11.09
C VAL A 78 -3.33 -14.26 11.78
N ASP A 79 -2.24 -15.03 11.91
CA ASP A 79 -2.23 -16.15 12.85
C ASP A 79 -2.30 -15.56 14.27
N ALA A 80 -3.17 -16.13 15.11
CA ALA A 80 -3.17 -15.85 16.55
C ALA A 80 -1.95 -16.48 17.24
#